data_AF-A0A2V5M8M3-F1
#
_entry.id   AF-A0A2V5M8M3-F1
#
_cell.length_a   1.000
_cell.length_b   1.000
_cell.length_c   1.000
_cell.angle_alpha   90.00
_cell.angle_beta   90.00
_cell.angle_gamma   90.00
#
_symmetry.space_group_name_H-M   'P 1'
#
loop_
_entity.id
_entity.type
_entity.pdbx_description
1 polymer ?
#
loop_
_entity_poly.entity_id
_entity_poly.type
_entity_poly.pdbx_seq_one_letter_code
_entity_poly.pdbx_strand_id
1 'polypeptide(L)'
;MELHQNPQLLASLRQRLDARGIKWTSRIARQADVPAGAEILPNENGSASGLYLKANINPHIPSPHLFVLPGPPRELQPMFLASAMPILRSIVQVPASTERRLYKIVRMGESTVEEAIGEKVLAIPGIELGYCARPGEVDVRIIGEPDAIS
;
A
#
# COMPACT_ATOMS: atom_id res chain seq x y z
N MET A 1 22.94 11.59 6.84
CA MET A 1 21.95 12.09 5.87
C MET A 1 21.31 13.31 6.50
N GLU A 2 21.36 14.46 5.83
CA GLU A 2 20.85 15.73 6.37
C GLU A 2 19.37 15.92 5.99
N LEU A 3 18.62 16.55 6.89
CA LEU A 3 17.25 16.99 6.65
C LEU A 3 17.29 18.44 6.17
N HIS A 4 16.54 18.75 5.11
CA HIS A 4 16.34 20.11 4.65
C HIS A 4 14.85 20.42 4.63
N GLN A 5 14.50 21.65 5.00
CA GLN A 5 13.11 22.08 4.96
C GLN A 5 12.73 22.43 3.52
N ASN A 6 11.72 21.76 2.98
CA ASN A 6 11.22 22.01 1.64
C ASN A 6 10.27 23.21 1.64
N PRO A 7 10.59 24.32 0.93
CA PRO A 7 9.80 25.54 0.99
C PRO A 7 8.42 25.39 0.34
N GLN A 8 8.27 24.52 -0.67
CA GLN A 8 6.99 24.27 -1.32
C GLN A 8 6.03 23.52 -0.40
N LEU A 9 6.52 22.49 0.31
CA LEU A 9 5.74 21.79 1.34
C LEU A 9 5.34 22.73 2.46
N LEU A 10 6.26 23.58 2.92
CA LEU A 10 5.98 24.55 3.97
C LEU A 10 4.89 25.55 3.55
N ALA A 11 4.95 26.05 2.31
CA ALA A 11 3.94 26.95 1.75
C ALA A 11 2.56 26.26 1.62
N SER A 12 2.53 25.03 1.10
CA SER A 12 1.31 24.23 0.99
C SER A 12 0.66 23.95 2.35
N LEU A 13 1.49 23.63 3.36
CA LEU A 13 1.04 23.45 4.74
C LEU A 13 0.41 24.74 5.28
N ARG A 14 1.08 25.89 5.14
CA ARG A 14 0.54 27.18 5.59
C ARG A 14 -0.82 27.45 4.97
N GLN A 15 -0.93 27.36 3.64
CA GLN A 15 -2.19 27.59 2.94
C GLN A 15 -3.31 26.66 3.43
N ARG A 16 -3.00 25.39 3.64
CA ARG A 16 -3.98 24.39 4.13
C ARG A 16 -4.41 24.66 5.57
N LEU A 17 -3.49 25.10 6.42
CA LEU A 17 -3.80 25.46 7.81
C LEU A 17 -4.65 26.72 7.88
N ASP A 18 -4.30 27.75 7.11
CA ASP A 18 -5.03 29.02 7.04
C ASP A 18 -6.48 28.79 6.57
N ALA A 19 -6.67 27.98 5.53
CA ALA A 19 -8.00 27.61 5.02
C ALA A 19 -8.86 26.84 6.05
N ARG A 20 -8.24 26.20 7.05
CA ARG A 20 -8.91 25.42 8.10
C ARG A 20 -8.97 26.13 9.45
N GLY A 21 -8.43 27.35 9.55
CA GLY A 21 -8.33 28.09 10.80
C GLY A 21 -7.45 27.41 11.86
N ILE A 22 -6.51 26.55 11.45
CA ILE A 22 -5.64 25.81 12.37
C ILE A 22 -4.42 26.68 12.69
N LYS A 23 -4.13 26.85 13.99
CA LYS A 23 -2.97 27.61 14.44
C LYS A 23 -1.64 26.94 14.03
N TRP A 24 -0.74 27.73 13.46
CA TRP A 24 0.60 27.29 13.12
C TRP A 24 1.42 26.85 14.35
N THR A 25 2.19 25.77 14.20
CA THR A 25 3.13 25.29 15.24
C THR A 25 4.43 24.78 14.63
N SER A 26 5.52 24.76 15.41
CA SER A 26 6.81 24.21 14.98
C SER A 26 6.74 22.72 14.63
N ARG A 27 5.85 21.96 15.28
CA ARG A 27 5.62 20.54 14.96
C ARG A 27 5.08 20.35 13.54
N ILE A 28 4.24 21.25 13.07
CA ILE A 28 3.69 21.23 11.71
C ILE A 28 4.76 21.65 10.70
N ALA A 29 5.59 22.63 11.04
CA ALA A 29 6.72 23.01 10.20
C ALA A 29 7.65 21.82 9.89
N ARG A 30 7.89 20.94 10.88
CA ARG A 30 8.69 19.71 10.69
C ARG A 30 8.10 18.72 9.67
N GLN A 31 6.81 18.83 9.32
CA GLN A 31 6.22 18.00 8.25
C GLN A 31 6.75 18.40 6.86
N ALA A 32 7.44 19.53 6.74
CA ALA A 32 8.15 19.96 5.54
C ALA A 32 9.65 19.58 5.54
N ASP A 33 10.15 18.92 6.59
CA ASP A 33 11.55 18.48 6.64
C ASP A 33 11.71 17.18 5.83
N VAL A 34 12.58 17.22 4.82
CA VAL A 34 12.77 16.15 3.84
C VAL A 34 14.24 15.69 3.89
N PRO A 35 14.52 14.38 3.94
CA PRO A 35 15.88 13.87 3.85
C PRO A 35 16.49 14.18 2.47
N ALA A 36 17.78 14.51 2.44
CA ALA A 36 18.50 14.65 1.18
C ALA A 36 18.37 13.39 0.30
N GLY A 37 17.98 13.57 -0.96
CA GLY A 37 17.77 12.49 -1.94
C GLY A 37 16.45 11.74 -1.80
N ALA A 38 15.56 12.14 -0.88
CA ALA A 38 14.19 11.64 -0.84
C ALA A 38 13.33 12.32 -1.92
N GLU A 39 12.49 11.53 -2.56
CA GLU A 39 11.40 11.99 -3.41
C GLU A 39 10.14 12.22 -2.55
N ILE A 40 9.45 13.34 -2.79
CA ILE A 40 8.25 13.71 -2.04
C ILE A 40 7.04 13.10 -2.73
N LEU A 41 6.24 12.36 -1.96
CA LEU A 41 4.97 11.80 -2.42
C LEU A 41 3.83 12.72 -1.97
N PRO A 42 3.12 13.39 -2.89
CA PRO A 42 2.11 14.38 -2.54
C PRO A 42 0.92 13.75 -1.81
N ASN A 43 0.45 14.40 -0.74
CA ASN A 43 -0.74 14.00 0.00
C ASN A 43 -1.85 15.04 -0.17
N GLU A 44 -2.79 14.77 -1.08
CA GLU A 44 -3.92 15.65 -1.32
C GLU A 44 -4.93 15.63 -0.15
N ASN A 45 -5.01 14.52 0.57
CA ASN A 45 -6.04 14.25 1.59
C ASN A 45 -5.62 14.63 3.01
N GLY A 46 -4.36 14.96 3.25
CA GLY A 46 -3.88 15.41 4.57
C GLY A 46 -2.61 16.25 4.52
N SER A 47 -2.06 16.61 5.68
CA SER A 47 -0.99 17.61 5.74
C SER A 47 0.41 17.01 5.54
N ALA A 48 0.61 15.77 5.95
CA ALA A 48 1.92 15.11 5.86
C ALA A 48 2.10 14.44 4.50
N SER A 49 3.02 14.94 3.68
CA SER A 49 3.44 14.25 2.46
C SER A 49 4.19 12.97 2.79
N GLY A 50 4.08 11.97 1.91
CA GLY A 50 4.92 10.78 1.99
C GLY A 50 6.33 11.05 1.48
N LEU A 51 7.26 10.14 1.75
CA LEU A 51 8.63 10.20 1.28
C LEU A 51 9.03 8.86 0.68
N TYR A 52 9.79 8.91 -0.40
CA TYR A 52 10.40 7.75 -1.03
C TYR A 52 11.92 7.93 -1.10
N LEU A 53 12.66 6.95 -0.59
CA LEU A 53 14.12 6.87 -0.73
C LEU A 53 14.46 5.65 -1.57
N LYS A 54 15.23 5.86 -2.63
CA LYS A 54 15.74 4.79 -3.50
C LYS A 54 16.71 3.91 -2.71
N ALA A 55 16.78 2.63 -3.08
CA ALA A 55 17.78 1.72 -2.54
C ALA A 55 19.20 2.26 -2.76
N ASN A 56 20.09 1.97 -1.81
CA ASN A 56 21.51 2.33 -1.86
C ASN A 56 21.77 3.83 -2.07
N ILE A 57 20.92 4.69 -1.47
CA ILE A 57 21.07 6.15 -1.52
C ILE A 57 22.41 6.64 -0.97
N ASN A 58 23.01 5.88 -0.03
CA ASN A 58 24.38 6.05 0.41
C ASN A 58 25.24 4.94 -0.22
N PRO A 59 26.23 5.25 -1.08
CA PRO A 59 27.11 4.26 -1.70
C PRO A 59 27.89 3.40 -0.71
N HIS A 60 28.10 3.90 0.52
CA HIS A 60 28.86 3.21 1.55
C HIS A 60 28.01 2.30 2.45
N ILE A 61 26.68 2.42 2.41
CA ILE A 61 25.77 1.67 3.28
C ILE A 61 24.65 1.06 2.42
N PRO A 62 24.67 -0.27 2.21
CA PRO A 62 23.59 -0.96 1.52
C PRO A 62 22.25 -0.68 2.21
N SER A 63 21.23 -0.31 1.44
CA SER A 63 19.92 0.06 1.97
C SER A 63 18.80 -0.31 0.99
N PRO A 64 17.63 -0.74 1.50
CA PRO A 64 16.50 -1.07 0.65
C PRO A 64 15.81 0.20 0.11
N HIS A 65 14.87 0.01 -0.81
CA HIS A 65 13.87 1.04 -1.12
C HIS A 65 13.02 1.29 0.14
N LEU A 66 12.86 2.55 0.51
CA LEU A 66 12.11 2.95 1.70
C LEU A 66 10.96 3.89 1.33
N PHE A 67 9.74 3.51 1.72
CA PHE A 67 8.55 4.34 1.59
C PHE A 67 8.06 4.72 2.98
N VAL A 68 7.89 6.01 3.22
CA VAL A 68 7.32 6.58 4.45
C VAL A 68 5.97 7.19 4.08
N LEU A 69 4.90 6.59 4.59
CA LEU A 69 3.52 6.97 4.25
C LEU A 69 2.77 7.46 5.50
N PRO A 70 1.73 8.31 5.37
CA PRO A 70 0.96 8.80 6.50
C PRO A 70 0.18 7.65 7.14
N GLY A 71 -0.05 7.72 8.45
CA GLY A 71 -0.79 6.69 9.19
C GLY A 71 -2.28 6.57 8.85
N PRO A 72 -3.04 7.68 8.71
CA PRO A 72 -4.48 7.61 8.44
C PRO A 72 -4.80 6.91 7.11
N PRO A 73 -5.67 5.87 7.10
CA PRO A 73 -6.00 5.14 5.87
C PRO A 73 -6.56 6.01 4.75
N ARG A 74 -7.34 7.04 5.10
CA ARG A 74 -7.92 8.01 4.15
C ARG A 74 -6.86 8.85 3.41
N GLU A 75 -5.66 8.95 3.98
CA GLU A 75 -4.51 9.63 3.37
C GLU A 75 -3.58 8.62 2.69
N LEU A 76 -3.30 7.49 3.37
CA LEU A 76 -2.39 6.44 2.92
C LEU A 76 -2.85 5.81 1.61
N GLN A 77 -4.11 5.33 1.55
CA GLN A 77 -4.61 4.57 0.41
C GLN A 77 -4.51 5.32 -0.92
N PRO A 78 -5.04 6.57 -1.05
CA PRO A 78 -4.94 7.30 -2.31
C PRO A 78 -3.49 7.62 -2.68
N MET A 79 -2.65 8.01 -1.72
CA MET A 79 -1.25 8.33 -1.99
C MET A 79 -0.43 7.08 -2.38
N PHE A 80 -0.73 5.92 -1.79
CA PHE A 80 -0.12 4.66 -2.18
C PHE A 80 -0.46 4.31 -3.62
N LEU A 81 -1.74 4.38 -3.99
CA LEU A 81 -2.19 4.05 -5.34
C LEU A 81 -1.68 5.04 -6.40
N ALA A 82 -1.68 6.35 -6.09
CA ALA A 82 -1.31 7.39 -7.04
C ALA A 82 0.22 7.57 -7.17
N SER A 83 0.97 7.39 -6.09
CA SER A 83 2.39 7.77 -6.04
C SER A 83 3.31 6.57 -5.80
N ALA A 84 3.06 5.77 -4.76
CA ALA A 84 3.98 4.67 -4.41
C ALA A 84 3.88 3.49 -5.39
N MET A 85 2.68 3.15 -5.85
CA MET A 85 2.43 2.01 -6.73
C MET A 85 3.13 2.15 -8.10
N PRO A 86 3.08 3.29 -8.81
CA PRO A 86 3.87 3.47 -10.04
C PRO A 86 5.37 3.24 -9.83
N ILE A 87 5.93 3.74 -8.72
CA ILE A 87 7.34 3.57 -8.37
C ILE A 87 7.64 2.08 -8.15
N LEU A 88 6.82 1.37 -7.38
CA LEU A 88 6.99 -0.07 -7.14
C LEU A 88 6.95 -0.87 -8.44
N ARG A 89 6.03 -0.55 -9.35
CA ARG A 89 5.96 -1.18 -10.68
C ARG A 89 7.18 -0.92 -11.55
N SER A 90 7.86 0.21 -11.36
CA SER A 90 9.12 0.51 -12.07
C SER A 90 10.32 -0.26 -11.50
N ILE A 91 10.28 -0.63 -10.22
CA ILE A 91 11.34 -1.37 -9.53
C ILE A 91 11.19 -2.87 -9.76
N VAL A 92 9.97 -3.37 -9.64
CA VAL A 92 9.66 -4.80 -9.75
C VAL A 92 9.20 -5.09 -11.16
N GLN A 93 10.02 -5.81 -11.92
CA GLN A 93 9.56 -6.48 -13.13
C GLN A 93 8.72 -7.67 -12.71
N VAL A 94 7.41 -7.47 -12.56
CA VAL A 94 6.47 -8.50 -12.13
C VAL A 94 6.43 -9.62 -13.18
N PRO A 95 6.81 -10.88 -12.86
CA PRO A 95 6.44 -12.03 -13.67
C PRO A 95 4.96 -12.36 -13.41
N ALA A 96 4.23 -12.71 -14.46
CA ALA A 96 2.84 -13.23 -14.53
C ALA A 96 1.87 -12.74 -13.43
N SER A 97 0.84 -12.01 -13.86
CA SER A 97 -0.28 -11.52 -13.07
C SER A 97 -0.97 -12.62 -12.26
N THR A 98 -0.57 -12.83 -11.01
CA THR A 98 -1.33 -13.67 -10.11
C THR A 98 -2.67 -12.98 -9.81
N GLU A 99 -3.78 -13.59 -10.19
CA GLU A 99 -5.11 -13.12 -9.86
C GLU A 99 -5.55 -13.67 -8.51
N ARG A 100 -6.43 -12.93 -7.83
CA ARG A 100 -7.08 -13.38 -6.60
C ARG A 100 -8.59 -13.26 -6.76
N ARG A 101 -9.29 -14.38 -6.66
CA ARG A 101 -10.75 -14.42 -6.54
C ARG A 101 -11.16 -14.72 -5.10
N LEU A 102 -12.17 -14.00 -4.63
CA LEU A 102 -12.73 -14.14 -3.29
C LEU A 102 -14.22 -14.45 -3.42
N TYR A 103 -14.63 -15.65 -3.01
CA TYR A 103 -16.02 -16.06 -2.97
C TYR A 103 -16.51 -16.04 -1.53
N LYS A 104 -17.65 -15.39 -1.30
CA LYS A 104 -18.31 -15.39 0.01
C LYS A 104 -19.45 -16.39 0.00
N ILE A 105 -19.34 -17.41 0.85
CA ILE A 105 -20.35 -18.46 0.98
C ILE A 105 -21.04 -18.28 2.31
N VAL A 106 -22.33 -18.00 2.29
CA VAL A 106 -23.16 -17.85 3.50
C VAL A 106 -23.88 -19.15 3.81
N ARG A 107 -24.19 -19.39 5.10
CA ARG A 107 -24.97 -20.55 5.59
C ARG A 107 -24.34 -21.93 5.41
N MET A 108 -23.06 -22.01 5.03
CA MET A 108 -22.30 -23.25 4.98
C MET A 108 -21.09 -23.16 5.89
N GLY A 109 -20.73 -24.28 6.52
CA GLY A 109 -19.49 -24.39 7.30
C GLY A 109 -18.29 -24.64 6.40
N GLU A 110 -17.09 -24.33 6.90
CA GLU A 110 -15.84 -24.48 6.16
C GLU A 110 -15.63 -25.90 5.64
N SER A 111 -15.81 -26.92 6.49
CA SER A 111 -15.62 -28.32 6.11
C SER A 111 -16.57 -28.77 4.99
N THR A 112 -17.81 -28.26 4.96
CA THR A 112 -18.77 -28.56 3.89
C THR A 112 -18.34 -27.94 2.56
N VAL A 113 -17.78 -26.73 2.61
CA VAL A 113 -17.23 -26.06 1.43
C VAL A 113 -15.98 -26.80 0.94
N GLU A 114 -15.08 -27.14 1.84
CA GLU A 114 -13.84 -27.88 1.54
C GLU A 114 -14.14 -29.23 0.88
N GLU A 115 -15.09 -29.99 1.42
CA GLU A 115 -15.51 -31.27 0.84
C GLU A 115 -16.10 -31.10 -0.58
N ALA A 116 -16.81 -30.01 -0.83
CA ALA A 116 -17.47 -29.79 -2.11
C ALA A 116 -16.51 -29.39 -3.25
N ILE A 117 -15.48 -28.59 -2.95
CA ILE A 117 -14.62 -27.96 -3.96
C ILE A 117 -13.11 -28.18 -3.79
N GLY A 118 -12.65 -28.60 -2.61
CA GLY A 118 -11.22 -28.61 -2.24
C GLY A 118 -10.35 -29.40 -3.20
N GLU A 119 -10.63 -30.69 -3.39
CA GLU A 119 -9.84 -31.55 -4.29
C GLU A 119 -9.87 -31.07 -5.74
N LYS A 120 -11.04 -30.63 -6.22
CA LYS A 120 -11.23 -30.19 -7.60
C LYS A 120 -10.42 -28.92 -7.91
N VAL A 121 -10.37 -27.99 -6.97
CA VAL A 121 -9.65 -26.72 -7.13
C VAL A 121 -8.15 -26.92 -6.94
N LEU A 122 -7.73 -27.73 -5.96
CA LEU A 122 -6.31 -28.05 -5.73
C LEU A 122 -5.70 -28.91 -6.84
N ALA A 123 -6.50 -29.62 -7.62
CA ALA A 123 -6.04 -30.35 -8.79
C ALA A 123 -5.57 -29.43 -9.94
N ILE A 124 -5.92 -28.14 -9.91
CA ILE A 124 -5.50 -27.16 -10.91
C ILE A 124 -4.08 -26.69 -10.57
N PRO A 125 -3.09 -26.88 -11.46
CA PRO A 125 -1.73 -26.43 -11.23
C PRO A 125 -1.65 -24.92 -11.04
N GLY A 126 -0.82 -24.48 -10.09
CA GLY A 126 -0.59 -23.05 -9.85
C GLY A 126 -1.68 -22.32 -9.06
N ILE A 127 -2.62 -23.06 -8.45
CA ILE A 127 -3.64 -22.50 -7.55
C ILE A 127 -3.23 -22.64 -6.07
N GLU A 128 -3.32 -21.54 -5.34
CA GLU A 128 -3.39 -21.50 -3.88
C GLU A 128 -4.86 -21.31 -3.45
N LEU A 129 -5.37 -22.26 -2.67
CA LEU A 129 -6.71 -22.24 -2.10
C LEU A 129 -6.64 -21.99 -0.59
N GLY A 130 -7.45 -21.06 -0.10
CA GLY A 130 -7.54 -20.74 1.33
C GLY A 130 -8.98 -20.51 1.77
N TYR A 131 -9.26 -20.90 3.02
CA TYR A 131 -10.56 -20.71 3.66
C TYR A 131 -10.41 -19.80 4.87
N CYS A 132 -11.41 -18.95 5.09
CA CYS A 132 -11.53 -18.16 6.31
C CYS A 132 -12.98 -18.21 6.80
N ALA A 133 -13.24 -19.07 7.78
CA ALA A 133 -14.52 -19.13 8.45
C ALA A 133 -14.76 -17.91 9.35
N ARG A 134 -16.00 -17.41 9.28
CA ARG A 134 -16.56 -16.40 10.18
C ARG A 134 -17.95 -16.87 10.63
N PRO A 135 -18.53 -16.31 11.69
CA PRO A 135 -19.88 -16.68 12.10
C PRO A 135 -20.90 -16.49 10.96
N GLY A 136 -21.40 -17.59 10.41
CA GLY A 136 -22.43 -17.61 9.36
C GLY A 136 -21.95 -17.45 7.91
N GLU A 137 -20.64 -17.26 7.70
CA GLU A 137 -20.04 -17.10 6.36
C GLU A 137 -18.64 -17.72 6.27
N VAL A 138 -18.26 -18.15 5.07
CA VAL A 138 -16.92 -18.65 4.74
C VAL A 138 -16.41 -17.85 3.54
N ASP A 139 -15.26 -17.20 3.72
CA ASP A 139 -14.51 -16.57 2.64
C ASP A 139 -13.63 -17.65 1.98
N VAL A 140 -13.85 -17.97 0.70
CA VAL A 140 -12.98 -18.85 -0.10
C VAL A 140 -12.09 -17.99 -0.98
N ARG A 141 -10.78 -18.12 -0.81
CA ARG A 141 -9.76 -17.39 -1.54
C ARG A 141 -9.05 -18.31 -2.52
N ILE A 142 -9.04 -17.95 -3.78
CA ILE A 142 -8.32 -18.65 -4.85
C ILE A 142 -7.30 -17.66 -5.43
N ILE A 143 -6.03 -18.02 -5.42
CA ILE A 143 -4.91 -17.22 -5.94
C ILE A 143 -4.15 -18.07 -6.97
N GLY A 144 -3.76 -17.52 -8.11
CA GLY A 144 -3.08 -18.27 -9.17
C GLY A 144 -2.94 -17.50 -10.47
N GLU A 145 -2.47 -18.15 -11.52
CA GLU A 145 -2.36 -17.52 -12.85
C GLU A 145 -3.74 -17.25 -13.47
N PRO A 146 -3.89 -16.22 -14.35
CA PRO A 146 -5.19 -15.84 -14.90
C PRO A 146 -5.85 -16.99 -15.65
N ASP A 147 -5.07 -17.77 -16.40
CA ASP A 147 -5.54 -18.93 -17.17
C ASP A 147 -6.02 -20.08 -16.27
N ALA A 148 -5.54 -20.15 -15.03
CA ALA A 148 -5.93 -21.17 -14.07
C ALA A 148 -7.20 -20.80 -13.29
N ILE A 149 -7.58 -19.52 -13.26
CA ILE A 149 -8.73 -19.01 -12.49
C ILE A 149 -9.84 -18.44 -13.38
N SER A 150 -9.67 -18.43 -14.71
CA SER A 150 -10.60 -17.80 -15.67
C SER A 150 -12.01 -18.36 -15.60
#